data_AF-A0A366MD19-F1
#
_entry.id   AF-A0A366MD19-F1
#
_cell.length_a   1.000
_cell.length_b   1.000
_cell.length_c   1.000
_cell.angle_alpha   90.00
_cell.angle_beta   90.00
_cell.angle_gamma   90.00
#
_symmetry.space_group_name_H-M   'P 1'
#
loop_
_entity.id
_entity.type
_entity.pdbx_description
1 polymer ?
#
loop_
_entity_poly.entity_id
_entity_poly.type
_entity_poly.pdbx_seq_one_letter_code
_entity_poly.pdbx_strand_id
1 'polypeptide(L)'
;MLYVIGGAIFSEKNNITIIGSEFIKNKATRGAGVFFASDSNSNIINSTFINNSAINNESNVFGSYNVNNDGGAIYSDYGSTINIIGTNLIANFAKDYGEQYISIL
;
A
#
# COMPACT_ATOMS: atom_id res chain seq x y z
N MET A 1 16.38 10.36 7.66
CA MET A 1 15.65 9.11 7.91
C MET A 1 14.71 8.91 6.73
N LEU A 2 14.86 7.83 5.95
CA LEU A 2 14.02 7.59 4.75
C LEU A 2 12.79 6.76 5.15
N TYR A 3 11.60 7.30 4.92
CA TYR A 3 10.36 6.52 4.91
C TYR A 3 10.23 5.93 3.50
N VAL A 4 10.23 4.60 3.37
CA VAL A 4 9.97 3.95 2.07
C VAL A 4 8.47 3.82 1.95
N ILE A 5 7.84 4.62 1.11
CA ILE A 5 6.37 4.66 0.97
C ILE A 5 6.03 4.31 -0.47
N GLY A 6 5.04 3.42 -0.69
CA GLY A 6 4.71 2.96 -2.04
C GLY A 6 5.85 2.15 -2.65
N GLY A 7 6.05 0.90 -2.17
CA GLY A 7 7.27 0.14 -2.45
C GLY A 7 7.54 -0.15 -3.93
N ALA A 8 6.52 -0.04 -4.78
CA ALA A 8 6.68 0.09 -6.23
C ALA A 8 6.12 1.41 -6.78
N ILE A 9 4.93 1.82 -6.34
CA ILE A 9 4.29 3.06 -6.82
C ILE A 9 3.81 3.89 -5.63
N PHE A 10 4.16 5.18 -5.67
CA PHE A 10 3.56 6.22 -4.84
C PHE A 10 2.91 7.27 -5.75
N SER A 11 1.62 7.51 -5.55
CA SER A 11 0.87 8.54 -6.26
C SER A 11 0.24 9.50 -5.26
N GLU A 12 0.53 10.79 -5.41
CA GLU A 12 -0.02 11.85 -4.58
C GLU A 12 -0.68 12.92 -5.46
N LYS A 13 -1.91 13.34 -5.14
CA LYS A 13 -2.69 14.35 -5.90
C LYS A 13 -2.82 14.00 -7.39
N ASN A 14 -2.79 12.71 -7.71
CA ASN A 14 -2.78 12.22 -9.08
C ASN A 14 -3.62 10.96 -9.19
N ASN A 15 -4.47 10.93 -10.22
CA ASN A 15 -5.30 9.79 -10.56
C ASN A 15 -4.54 8.91 -11.56
N ILE A 16 -4.27 7.66 -11.18
CA ILE A 16 -3.62 6.71 -12.08
C ILE A 16 -4.45 5.45 -12.24
N THR A 17 -4.23 4.75 -13.35
CA THR A 17 -4.87 3.47 -13.64
C THR A 17 -3.80 2.43 -13.89
N ILE A 18 -3.83 1.36 -13.09
CA ILE A 18 -2.90 0.24 -13.18
C ILE A 18 -3.66 -0.94 -13.79
N ILE A 19 -3.14 -1.53 -14.87
CA ILE A 19 -3.82 -2.59 -15.62
C ILE A 19 -2.85 -3.75 -15.85
N GLY A 20 -3.29 -4.99 -15.59
CA GLY A 20 -2.55 -6.18 -16.00
C GLY A 20 -1.15 -6.29 -15.38
N SER A 21 -0.92 -5.70 -14.22
CA SER A 21 0.41 -5.56 -13.62
C SER A 21 0.64 -6.55 -12.49
N GLU A 22 1.90 -6.91 -12.26
CA GLU A 22 2.31 -7.77 -11.15
C GLU A 22 3.23 -7.04 -10.18
N PHE A 23 2.94 -7.13 -8.88
CA PHE A 23 3.72 -6.55 -7.80
C PHE A 23 4.12 -7.66 -6.83
N ILE A 24 5.40 -8.00 -6.80
CA ILE A 24 5.87 -9.20 -6.11
C ILE A 24 6.96 -8.84 -5.10
N LYS A 25 6.77 -9.26 -3.84
CA LYS A 25 7.76 -9.16 -2.75
C LYS A 25 8.27 -7.74 -2.48
N ASN A 26 7.46 -6.72 -2.77
CA ASN A 26 7.81 -5.35 -2.46
C ASN A 26 7.70 -5.10 -0.95
N LYS A 27 8.54 -4.20 -0.43
CA LYS A 27 8.58 -3.83 0.98
C LYS A 27 8.58 -2.31 1.13
N ALA A 28 7.69 -1.81 1.98
CA ALA A 28 7.60 -0.39 2.29
C ALA A 28 7.07 -0.22 3.71
N THR A 29 7.10 0.98 4.28
CA THR A 29 6.43 1.26 5.54
C THR A 29 4.93 1.41 5.37
N ARG A 30 4.45 1.77 4.16
CA ARG A 30 3.02 1.83 3.80
C ARG A 30 2.84 1.52 2.33
N GLY A 31 1.76 0.82 1.98
CA GLY A 31 1.44 0.47 0.60
C GLY A 31 2.58 -0.27 -0.08
N ALA A 32 2.90 -1.48 0.41
CA ALA A 32 4.14 -2.13 0.04
C ALA A 32 4.28 -2.39 -1.46
N GLY A 33 3.19 -2.60 -2.18
CA GLY A 33 3.16 -2.48 -3.64
C GLY A 33 2.82 -1.04 -4.07
N VAL A 34 1.63 -0.55 -3.75
CA VAL A 34 1.13 0.75 -4.22
C VAL A 34 0.59 1.59 -3.05
N PHE A 35 0.88 2.89 -3.06
CA PHE A 35 0.28 3.87 -2.16
C PHE A 35 -0.33 5.06 -2.90
N PHE A 36 -1.59 5.38 -2.59
CA PHE A 36 -2.32 6.56 -3.04
C PHE A 36 -2.56 7.55 -1.90
N ALA A 37 -2.25 8.82 -2.12
CA ALA A 37 -2.38 9.88 -1.13
C ALA A 37 -2.99 11.18 -1.70
N SER A 38 -3.47 12.01 -0.79
CA SER A 38 -3.92 13.39 -1.02
C SER A 38 -4.97 13.49 -2.15
N ASP A 39 -6.18 12.99 -1.87
CA ASP A 39 -7.36 13.06 -2.75
C ASP A 39 -7.18 12.43 -4.15
N SER A 40 -6.42 11.33 -4.22
CA SER A 40 -6.24 10.57 -5.46
C SER A 40 -7.41 9.61 -5.70
N ASN A 41 -7.98 9.60 -6.91
CA ASN A 41 -9.06 8.68 -7.32
C ASN A 41 -8.54 7.74 -8.40
N SER A 42 -8.11 6.55 -8.01
CA SER A 42 -7.33 5.65 -8.88
C SER A 42 -8.00 4.30 -9.10
N ASN A 43 -7.57 3.61 -10.16
CA ASN A 43 -8.09 2.28 -10.52
C ASN A 43 -6.96 1.24 -10.56
N ILE A 44 -7.25 0.03 -10.08
CA ILE A 44 -6.40 -1.15 -10.28
C ILE A 44 -7.25 -2.25 -10.92
N ILE A 45 -6.86 -2.69 -12.10
CA ILE A 45 -7.65 -3.58 -12.94
C ILE A 45 -6.81 -4.79 -13.33
N ASN A 46 -7.34 -5.99 -13.14
CA ASN A 46 -6.75 -7.26 -13.58
C ASN A 46 -5.28 -7.44 -13.20
N SER A 47 -4.89 -6.98 -12.01
CA SER A 47 -3.51 -7.00 -11.54
C SER A 47 -3.29 -8.05 -10.45
N THR A 48 -2.05 -8.32 -10.07
CA THR A 48 -1.72 -9.31 -9.06
C THR A 48 -0.66 -8.78 -8.09
N PHE A 49 -0.93 -8.89 -6.78
CA PHE A 49 0.01 -8.53 -5.71
C PHE A 49 0.35 -9.78 -4.91
N ILE A 50 1.62 -10.17 -4.89
CA ILE A 50 2.09 -11.40 -4.23
C ILE A 50 3.20 -11.09 -3.22
N ASN A 51 3.05 -11.57 -1.98
CA ASN A 51 4.10 -11.54 -0.96
C ASN A 51 4.65 -10.13 -0.65
N ASN A 52 3.88 -9.06 -0.89
CA ASN A 52 4.29 -7.71 -0.52
C ASN A 52 4.15 -7.53 1.00
N SER A 53 4.99 -6.71 1.62
CA SER A 53 5.02 -6.58 3.08
C SER A 53 5.25 -5.14 3.54
N ALA A 54 4.32 -4.61 4.34
CA ALA A 54 4.55 -3.40 5.09
C ALA A 54 5.47 -3.71 6.28
N ILE A 55 6.58 -2.98 6.41
CA ILE A 55 7.62 -3.21 7.41
C ILE A 55 7.82 -2.00 8.32
N ASN A 56 8.09 -2.24 9.60
CA ASN A 56 8.40 -1.18 10.53
C ASN A 56 9.73 -0.54 10.14
N ASN A 57 9.79 0.79 10.20
CA ASN A 57 11.06 1.43 10.46
C ASN A 57 11.48 1.07 11.89
N GLU A 58 12.65 0.45 12.08
CA GLU A 58 13.19 0.10 13.40
C GLU A 58 13.43 1.31 14.33
N SER A 59 13.20 2.54 13.84
CA SER A 59 13.49 3.78 14.55
C SER A 59 12.26 4.37 15.27
N ASN A 60 11.76 3.68 16.29
CA ASN A 60 10.88 4.28 17.31
C ASN A 60 11.69 5.00 18.41
N VAL A 61 12.67 5.84 18.03
CA VAL A 61 13.52 6.56 19.00
C VAL A 61 12.86 7.86 19.52
N PHE A 62 11.81 8.37 18.86
CA PHE A 62 11.09 9.55 19.32
C PHE A 62 9.60 9.35 19.09
N GLY A 63 8.86 9.02 20.15
CA GLY A 63 7.45 8.61 20.12
C GLY A 63 6.47 9.65 19.58
N SER A 64 6.49 9.93 18.27
CA SER A 64 5.58 10.92 17.67
C SER A 64 5.19 10.68 16.20
N TYR A 65 5.48 9.54 15.59
CA TYR A 65 4.79 9.16 14.35
C TYR A 65 4.33 7.72 14.47
N ASN A 66 3.01 7.52 14.53
CA ASN A 66 2.41 6.23 14.29
C ASN A 66 2.75 5.82 12.84
N VAL A 67 3.87 5.11 12.68
CA VAL A 67 4.24 4.46 11.42
C VAL A 67 3.35 3.23 11.28
N ASN A 68 2.06 3.48 11.07
CA ASN A 68 1.09 2.44 10.80
C ASN A 68 1.57 1.70 9.56
N ASN A 69 1.85 0.41 9.72
CA ASN A 69 2.31 -0.49 8.67
C ASN A 69 1.15 -0.88 7.76
N ASP A 70 0.55 0.11 7.10
CA ASP A 70 -0.74 -0.06 6.44
C ASP A 70 -0.60 -0.54 5.01
N GLY A 71 -1.54 -1.40 4.62
CA GLY A 71 -1.65 -1.88 3.25
C GLY A 71 -0.44 -2.70 2.81
N GLY A 72 -0.41 -3.96 3.24
CA GLY A 72 0.65 -4.92 2.89
C GLY A 72 0.84 -5.13 1.39
N ALA A 73 -0.11 -4.70 0.56
CA ALA A 73 0.00 -4.62 -0.90
C ALA A 73 -0.38 -3.24 -1.42
N ILE A 74 -1.56 -2.77 -1.06
CA ILE A 74 -2.13 -1.53 -1.55
C ILE A 74 -2.57 -0.72 -0.34
N TYR A 75 -2.30 0.59 -0.36
CA TYR A 75 -2.79 1.52 0.65
C TYR A 75 -3.36 2.78 -0.04
N SER A 76 -4.43 3.33 0.51
CA SER A 76 -5.07 4.57 0.06
C SER A 76 -5.43 5.40 1.30
N ASP A 77 -5.00 6.67 1.34
CA ASP A 77 -5.19 7.55 2.51
C ASP A 77 -5.49 9.00 2.09
N TYR A 78 -5.81 9.85 3.07
CA TYR A 78 -6.01 11.30 2.93
C TYR A 78 -7.06 11.66 1.88
N GLY A 79 -8.26 11.08 1.99
CA GLY A 79 -9.38 11.35 1.07
C GLY A 79 -9.26 10.65 -0.28
N SER A 80 -8.18 9.90 -0.52
CA SER A 80 -8.00 9.12 -1.75
C SER A 80 -8.96 7.92 -1.78
N THR A 81 -9.48 7.62 -2.96
CA THR A 81 -10.31 6.45 -3.24
C THR A 81 -9.64 5.53 -4.25
N ILE A 82 -9.92 4.23 -4.13
CA ILE A 82 -9.42 3.24 -5.06
C ILE A 82 -10.51 2.29 -5.50
N ASN A 83 -10.59 2.03 -6.80
CA ASN A 83 -11.47 1.00 -7.35
C ASN A 83 -10.63 -0.17 -7.85
N ILE A 84 -10.88 -1.36 -7.29
CA ILE A 84 -10.11 -2.58 -7.55
C ILE A 84 -11.00 -3.60 -8.25
N ILE A 85 -10.67 -3.94 -9.49
CA ILE A 85 -11.44 -4.85 -10.34
C ILE A 85 -10.55 -6.02 -10.77
N GLY A 86 -11.02 -7.26 -10.59
CA GLY A 86 -10.35 -8.46 -11.11
C GLY A 86 -8.91 -8.66 -10.61
N THR A 87 -8.55 -8.05 -9.48
CA THR A 87 -7.17 -8.03 -8.97
C THR A 87 -6.99 -9.05 -7.84
N ASN A 88 -5.89 -9.79 -7.89
CA ASN A 88 -5.56 -10.82 -6.90
C ASN A 88 -4.59 -10.29 -5.84
N LEU A 89 -4.89 -10.50 -4.56
CA LEU A 89 -4.02 -10.19 -3.43
C LEU A 89 -3.63 -11.49 -2.71
N ILE A 90 -2.39 -11.94 -2.89
CA ILE A 90 -1.91 -13.24 -2.40
C ILE A 90 -0.77 -13.03 -1.40
N ALA A 91 -0.97 -13.51 -0.16
CA ALA A 91 0.07 -13.55 0.88
C ALA A 91 0.75 -12.19 1.17
N ASN A 92 0.01 -11.09 1.08
CA ASN A 92 0.53 -9.76 1.42
C ASN A 92 0.35 -9.47 2.92
N PHE A 93 1.32 -8.79 3.53
CA PHE A 93 1.41 -8.67 5.00
C PHE A 93 1.51 -7.22 5.49
N ALA A 94 0.72 -6.85 6.49
CA ALA A 94 0.76 -5.57 7.20
C ALA A 94 0.71 -5.81 8.71
N LYS A 95 1.55 -5.12 9.49
CA LYS A 95 1.73 -5.42 10.92
C LYS A 95 0.68 -4.77 11.83
N ASP A 96 0.20 -3.57 11.51
CA ASP A 96 -0.65 -2.79 12.44
C ASP A 96 -2.17 -3.03 12.27
N TYR A 97 -2.57 -3.82 11.27
CA TYR A 97 -3.90 -4.42 11.20
C TYR A 97 -3.74 -5.92 10.99
N GLY A 98 -3.60 -6.64 12.10
CA GLY A 98 -3.23 -8.06 12.15
C GLY A 98 -4.00 -8.93 11.16
N GLU A 99 -3.27 -9.74 10.39
CA GLU A 99 -3.64 -10.93 9.60
C GLU A 99 -4.97 -10.98 8.80
N GLN A 100 -5.84 -9.98 8.80
CA GLN A 100 -7.18 -10.04 8.18
C GLN A 100 -7.70 -8.70 7.63
N TYR A 101 -6.88 -7.69 7.40
CA TYR A 101 -7.31 -6.51 6.65
C TYR A 101 -6.80 -6.54 5.22
N ILE A 102 -7.55 -7.23 4.37
CA ILE A 102 -7.69 -6.81 2.97
C ILE A 102 -8.48 -5.48 3.04
N SER A 103 -7.79 -4.33 3.01
CA SER A 103 -8.49 -3.05 2.84
C SER A 103 -8.93 -2.93 1.38
N ILE A 104 -10.06 -3.55 1.06
CA ILE A 104 -10.86 -3.15 -0.10
C ILE A 104 -11.91 -2.20 0.47
N LEU A 105 -11.73 -0.91 0.22
CA LEU A 105 -12.79 0.09 0.15
C LEU A 105 -12.60 0.81 -1.18
#